data_AF-A0A7W1TT15-F1
#
_entry.id   AF-A0A7W1TT15-F1
#
_cell.length_a   1.000
_cell.length_b   1.000
_cell.length_c   1.000
_cell.angle_alpha   90.00
_cell.angle_beta   90.00
_cell.angle_gamma   90.00
#
_symmetry.space_group_name_H-M   'P 1'
#
loop_
_entity.id
_entity.type
_entity.pdbx_description
1 polymer ?
#
loop_
_entity_poly.entity_id
_entity_poly.type
_entity_poly.pdbx_seq_one_letter_code
_entity_poly.pdbx_strand_id
1 'polypeptide(L)' 'GETLATLVLAPLFAAPITDAMYKDATIEAGKRYVYAVVAVDTATPANRSAESNRVEETGRQ' A
#
# COMPACT_ATOMS: atom_id res chain seq x y z
N GLY A 1 10.40 -8.50 10.77
CA GLY A 1 11.86 -8.70 10.76
C GLY A 1 12.36 -8.68 9.34
N GLU A 2 12.40 -9.84 8.68
CA GLU A 2 12.89 -9.95 7.29
C GLU A 2 11.81 -10.44 6.30
N THR A 3 10.81 -11.18 6.76
CA THR A 3 9.75 -11.76 5.92
C THR A 3 8.83 -10.72 5.28
N LEU A 4 8.70 -9.54 5.88
CA LEU A 4 7.86 -8.47 5.35
C LEU A 4 8.48 -7.75 4.16
N ALA A 5 9.82 -7.70 4.05
CA ALA A 5 10.49 -6.99 2.97
C ALA A 5 10.46 -7.77 1.64
N THR A 6 10.30 -9.10 1.71
CA THR A 6 10.29 -9.98 0.53
C THR A 6 8.90 -10.24 -0.03
N LEU A 7 7.84 -9.82 0.68
CA LEU A 7 6.46 -9.97 0.20
C LEU A 7 6.27 -9.17 -1.11
N VAL A 8 5.60 -9.77 -2.10
CA VAL A 8 5.22 -9.04 -3.31
C VAL A 8 3.89 -8.34 -3.04
N LEU A 9 3.90 -7.01 -3.03
CA LEU A 9 2.70 -6.20 -2.82
C LEU A 9 2.00 -5.93 -4.17
N ALA A 10 0.67 -5.99 -4.16
CA ALA A 10 -0.16 -5.61 -5.30
C ALA A 10 -0.78 -4.23 -5.08
N PRO A 11 -0.92 -3.40 -6.13
CA PRO A 11 -1.58 -2.10 -6.01
C PRO A 11 -3.07 -2.29 -5.69
N LEU A 12 -3.57 -1.53 -4.72
CA LEU A 12 -4.99 -1.50 -4.35
C LEU A 12 -5.83 -0.65 -5.31
N PHE A 13 -5.20 0.24 -6.08
CA PHE A 13 -5.86 1.18 -6.98
C PHE A 13 -5.28 1.12 -8.38
N ALA A 14 -6.14 1.30 -9.38
CA ALA A 14 -5.73 1.46 -10.78
C ALA A 14 -5.27 2.89 -11.11
N ALA A 15 -5.76 3.88 -10.37
CA ALA A 15 -5.39 5.29 -10.49
C ALA A 15 -4.87 5.81 -9.14
N PRO A 16 -3.97 6.80 -9.13
CA PRO A 16 -3.50 7.41 -7.88
C PRO A 16 -4.64 8.13 -7.15
N ILE A 17 -4.65 8.00 -5.83
CA ILE A 17 -5.48 8.84 -4.97
C ILE A 17 -4.74 10.16 -4.72
N THR A 18 -5.48 11.26 -4.60
CA THR A 18 -4.92 12.60 -4.35
C THR A 18 -4.98 13.01 -2.89
N ASP A 19 -5.81 12.34 -2.10
CA ASP A 19 -5.86 12.53 -0.65
C ASP A 19 -4.57 12.03 0.00
N ALA A 20 -4.13 12.74 1.03
CA ALA A 20 -2.95 12.37 1.80
C ALA A 20 -3.18 11.16 2.72
N MET A 21 -4.41 10.65 2.79
CA MET A 21 -4.81 9.56 3.67
C MET A 21 -5.71 8.57 2.92
N TYR A 22 -5.55 7.30 3.26
CA TYR A 22 -6.44 6.23 2.81
C TYR A 22 -6.81 5.35 3.99
N LYS A 23 -8.10 4.99 4.08
CA LYS A 23 -8.61 4.00 5.02
C LYS A 23 -9.13 2.80 4.23
N ASP A 24 -8.50 1.65 4.41
CA ASP A 24 -8.99 0.39 3.87
C ASP A 24 -10.22 -0.08 4.66
N ALA A 25 -11.40 0.09 4.07
CA ALA A 25 -12.68 -0.32 4.67
C ALA A 25 -13.04 -1.78 4.35
N THR A 26 -12.19 -2.48 3.59
CA THR A 26 -12.43 -3.86 3.14
C THR A 26 -11.75 -4.89 4.03
N ILE A 27 -11.07 -4.44 5.08
CA ILE A 27 -10.36 -5.31 6.02
C ILE A 27 -11.31 -6.26 6.75
N GLU A 28 -10.83 -7.48 6.98
CA GLU A 28 -11.51 -8.47 7.81
C GLU A 28 -10.83 -8.57 9.18
N ALA A 29 -11.64 -8.67 10.23
CA ALA A 29 -11.14 -8.74 11.61
C ALA A 29 -10.21 -9.93 11.82
N GLY A 30 -9.06 -9.69 12.46
CA GLY A 30 -8.06 -10.72 12.77
C GLY A 30 -7.13 -11.10 11.60
N LYS A 31 -7.38 -10.60 10.38
CA LYS A 31 -6.43 -10.78 9.27
C LYS A 31 -5.28 -9.78 9.37
N ARG A 32 -4.08 -10.21 8.99
CA ARG A 32 -2.89 -9.36 8.90
C ARG A 32 -2.72 -8.86 7.49
N TYR A 33 -2.45 -7.56 7.37
CA TYR A 33 -2.23 -6.86 6.12
C TYR A 33 -0.90 -6.13 6.17
N VAL A 34 -0.27 -5.99 5.00
CA VAL A 34 0.99 -5.27 4.84
C VAL A 34 0.75 -4.19 3.81
N TYR A 35 1.01 -2.94 4.18
CA TYR A 35 0.80 -1.78 3.33
C TYR A 35 2.11 -1.04 3.08
N ALA A 36 2.23 -0.51 1.87
CA ALA A 36 3.24 0.48 1.49
C ALA A 36 2.61 1.46 0.51
N VAL A 37 3.13 2.68 0.49
CA VAL A 37 2.71 3.73 -0.44
C VAL A 37 3.81 3.96 -1.47
N VAL A 38 3.40 4.25 -2.69
CA VAL A 38 4.26 4.71 -3.78
C VAL A 38 3.68 5.96 -4.38
N ALA A 39 4.57 6.89 -4.76
CA ALA A 39 4.20 8.05 -5.55
C ALA A 39 4.31 7.71 -7.04
N VAL A 40 3.42 8.29 -7.82
CA VAL A 40 3.50 8.31 -9.29
C VAL A 40 3.44 9.76 -9.76
N ASP A 41 4.16 10.08 -10.83
CA ASP A 41 4.08 11.39 -11.48
C ASP A 41 3.09 11.41 -12.65
N THR A 42 3.06 12.53 -13.38
CA THR A 42 2.14 12.75 -14.51
C THR A 42 2.77 12.41 -15.86
N ALA A 43 3.93 11.73 -15.92
CA ALA A 43 4.56 11.34 -17.17
C ALA A 43 3.77 10.23 -17.90
N THR A 44 4.10 9.96 -19.16
CA THR A 44 3.51 8.87 -19.94
C THR A 44 4.62 8.02 -20.57
N PRO A 45 4.91 6.81 -20.05
CA PRO A 45 4.31 6.19 -18.86
C PRO A 45 4.73 6.92 -17.57
N ALA A 46 3.89 6.82 -16.53
CA ALA A 46 4.16 7.47 -15.25
C ALA A 46 5.38 6.84 -14.55
N ASN A 47 6.25 7.68 -13.98
CA ASN A 47 7.34 7.18 -13.16
C ASN A 47 6.82 6.81 -11.77
N ARG A 48 7.30 5.69 -11.21
CA ARG A 48 6.91 5.19 -9.89
C ARG A 48 8.09 5.27 -8.93
N SER A 49 7.87 5.78 -7.72
CA SER A 49 8.88 5.80 -6.66
C SER A 49 9.20 4.40 -6.14
N ALA A 50 10.26 4.31 -5.32
CA ALA A 50 10.41 3.19 -4.39
C ALA A 50 9.24 3.14 -3.39
N GLU A 51 9.04 1.98 -2.78
CA GLU A 51 8.08 1.79 -1.69
C GLU A 51 8.47 2.61 -0.46
N SER A 52 7.46 3.12 0.25
CA SER A 52 7.64 3.59 1.62
C SER A 52 8.06 2.44 2.55
N ASN A 53 8.37 2.77 3.81
CA ASN A 53 8.43 1.76 4.85
C ASN A 53 7.13 0.93 4.87
N ARG A 54 7.27 -0.39 4.96
CA ARG A 54 6.14 -1.32 5.04
C ARG A 54 5.58 -1.31 6.46
N VAL A 55 4.26 -1.18 6.56
CA VAL A 55 3.52 -1.24 7.83
C VAL A 55 2.71 -2.54 7.85
N GLU A 56 2.84 -3.32 8.92
CA GLU A 56 2.01 -4.50 9.17
C GLU A 56 0.93 -4.12 10.19
N GLU A 57 -0.33 -4.36 9.84
CA GLU A 57 -1.48 -4.11 10.70
C GLU A 57 -2.36 -5.37 10.78
N THR A 58 -3.01 -5.56 11.94
CA THR A 58 -4.08 -6.57 12.09
C THR A 58 -5.42 -5.86 12.00
N GLY A 59 -6.31 -6.29 11.10
CA GLY A 59 -7.64 -5.74 10.95
C GLY A 59 -8.41 -5.78 12.27
N ARG A 60 -8.80 -4.60 12.76
CA ARG A 60 -9.68 -4.46 13.93
C ARG A 60 -11.00 -3.87 13.44
N GLN A 61 -12.11 -4.47 13.85
CA GLN A 61 -13.46 -3.96 13.60
C GLN A 61 -13.81 -2.89 14.64
#